data_AF-A0A2E0Y675-F1
#
_entry.id   AF-A0A2E0Y675-F1
#
_cell.length_a   1.000
_cell.length_b   1.000
_cell.length_c   1.000
_cell.angle_alpha   90.00
_cell.angle_beta   90.00
_cell.angle_gamma   90.00
#
_symmetry.space_group_name_H-M   'P 1'
#
loop_
_entity.id
_entity.type
_entity.pdbx_description
1 polymer ?
#
loop_
_entity_poly.entity_id
_entity_poly.type
_entity_poly.pdbx_seq_one_letter_code
_entity_poly.pdbx_strand_id
1 'polypeptide(L)' 'MRFRTNRLFAVADTWYFATREGVDVGPYRSREDAAAGAERLLALLRITPPGQPTLDAIERFRRNLGSD' A
#
# COMPACT_ATOMS: atom_id res chain seq x y z
N MET A 1 -19.87 6.41 -10.08
CA MET A 1 -18.84 5.34 -10.12
C MET A 1 -17.54 5.92 -9.56
N ARG A 2 -17.03 5.41 -8.42
CA ARG A 2 -15.88 6.03 -7.73
C ARG A 2 -14.57 5.59 -8.36
N PHE A 3 -14.06 6.39 -9.29
CA PHE A 3 -12.64 6.37 -9.66
C PHE A 3 -11.89 7.19 -8.61
N ARG A 4 -11.25 6.51 -7.64
CA ARG A 4 -10.31 7.13 -6.70
C ARG A 4 -8.93 7.07 -7.34
N THR A 5 -8.65 8.01 -8.23
CA THR A 5 -7.42 8.05 -9.02
C THR A 5 -6.21 8.51 -8.18
N ASN A 6 -6.41 9.01 -6.96
CA ASN A 6 -5.30 9.40 -6.09
C ASN A 6 -5.38 8.66 -4.74
N ARG A 7 -4.64 7.56 -4.62
CA ARG A 7 -4.50 6.77 -3.39
C ARG A 7 -3.39 7.29 -2.49
N LEU A 8 -2.57 8.23 -2.95
CA LEU A 8 -1.43 8.78 -2.23
C LEU A 8 -1.86 10.01 -1.43
N PHE A 9 -1.44 10.09 -0.17
CA PHE A 9 -1.72 11.23 0.71
C PHE A 9 -0.59 11.43 1.72
N ALA A 10 -0.49 12.64 2.27
CA ALA A 10 0.49 12.99 3.29
C ALA A 10 -0.21 13.23 4.63
N VAL A 11 0.43 12.81 5.72
CA VAL A 11 0.03 13.14 7.10
C VAL A 11 1.28 13.68 7.79
N ALA A 12 1.24 14.94 8.23
CA ALA A 12 2.44 15.69 8.63
C ALA A 12 3.50 15.63 7.51
N ASP A 13 4.72 15.20 7.83
CA ASP A 13 5.86 15.13 6.89
C ASP A 13 6.10 13.73 6.32
N THR A 14 5.11 12.82 6.41
CA THR A 14 5.21 11.47 5.87
C THR A 14 4.09 11.16 4.89
N TRP A 15 4.40 10.25 3.97
CA TRP A 15 3.53 9.86 2.87
C TRP A 15 2.96 8.46 3.07
N TYR A 16 1.77 8.25 2.54
CA TYR A 16 1.02 7.00 2.64
C TYR A 16 0.29 6.73 1.33
N PHE A 17 -0.15 5.49 1.15
CA PHE A 17 -1.21 5.18 0.20
C PHE A 17 -2.34 4.36 0.82
N ALA A 18 -3.57 4.60 0.38
CA ALA A 18 -4.77 3.88 0.83
C ALA A 18 -5.08 2.66 -0.06
N THR A 19 -5.40 1.52 0.54
CA THR A 19 -5.91 0.34 -0.16
C THR A 19 -7.44 0.38 -0.27
N ARG A 20 -8.04 -0.56 -1.02
CA ARG A 20 -9.52 -0.64 -1.15
C ARG A 20 -10.16 -1.28 0.08
N GLU A 21 -9.35 -1.97 0.85
CA GLU A 21 -9.67 -2.74 2.06
C GLU A 21 -9.67 -1.84 3.30
N GLY A 22 -9.40 -0.54 3.14
CA GLY A 22 -9.40 0.44 4.23
C GLY A 22 -8.10 0.48 5.03
N VAL A 23 -7.00 -0.03 4.45
CA VAL A 23 -5.67 0.00 5.07
C VAL A 23 -4.86 1.14 4.48
N ASP A 24 -4.31 1.97 5.36
CA ASP A 24 -3.33 2.97 4.98
C ASP A 24 -1.92 2.38 5.16
N VAL A 25 -1.11 2.48 4.11
CA VAL A 25 0.21 1.85 4.02
C VAL A 25 1.29 2.93 3.98
N GLY A 26 2.25 2.83 4.90
CA GLY A 26 3.31 3.81 5.17
C GLY A 26 3.80 3.64 6.62
N PRO A 27 4.54 4.62 7.18
CA PRO A 27 4.95 5.89 6.58
C PRO A 27 6.06 5.75 5.52
N TYR A 28 6.03 6.63 4.53
CA TYR A 28 7.08 6.83 3.53
C TYR A 28 7.68 8.23 3.66
N ARG A 29 8.93 8.41 3.25
CA ARG A 29 9.64 9.70 3.32
C ARG A 29 9.20 10.68 2.23
N SER A 30 8.74 10.15 1.09
CA SER A 30 8.34 10.94 -0.07
C SER A 30 7.10 10.36 -0.74
N ARG A 31 6.46 11.17 -1.60
CA ARG A 31 5.32 10.73 -2.42
C ARG A 31 5.74 9.63 -3.39
N GLU A 32 6.94 9.74 -3.93
CA GLU A 32 7.55 8.82 -4.87
C GLU A 32 7.78 7.45 -4.22
N ASP A 33 8.28 7.43 -2.98
CA ASP A 33 8.44 6.19 -2.20
C ASP A 33 7.09 5.51 -1.93
N ALA A 34 6.06 6.30 -1.59
CA ALA A 34 4.72 5.79 -1.39
C ALA A 34 4.11 5.24 -2.70
N ALA A 35 4.36 5.89 -3.84
CA ALA A 35 3.94 5.40 -5.15
C ALA A 35 4.64 4.08 -5.51
N ALA A 36 5.96 3.99 -5.29
CA ALA A 36 6.72 2.76 -5.49
C ALA A 36 6.26 1.63 -4.55
N GLY A 37 5.91 1.97 -3.30
CA GLY A 37 5.27 1.06 -2.36
C GLY A 37 3.94 0.50 -2.87
N ALA A 38 3.09 1.36 -3.45
CA ALA A 38 1.81 0.96 -4.01
C ALA A 38 1.99 -0.02 -5.19
N GLU A 39 2.94 0.24 -6.10
CA GLU A 39 3.25 -0.67 -7.20
C GLU A 39 3.79 -2.02 -6.71
N ARG A 40 4.67 -2.02 -5.69
CA ARG A 40 5.15 -3.27 -5.07
C ARG A 40 4.01 -4.08 -4.45
N LEU A 41 3.08 -3.43 -3.76
CA LEU A 41 1.91 -4.11 -3.22
C LEU A 41 1.03 -4.69 -4.34
N LEU A 42 0.78 -3.94 -5.41
CA LEU A 42 0.01 -4.43 -6.57
C LEU A 42 0.67 -5.65 -7.21
N ALA A 43 1.99 -5.64 -7.37
CA ALA A 43 2.74 -6.80 -7.87
C ALA A 43 2.58 -8.02 -6.96
N LEU A 44 2.69 -7.84 -5.63
CA LEU A 44 2.48 -8.90 -4.64
C LEU A 44 1.06 -9.48 -4.70
N LEU A 45 0.04 -8.63 -4.83
CA LEU A 45 -1.36 -9.08 -4.92
C LEU A 45 -1.63 -9.88 -6.19
N ARG A 46 -0.95 -9.57 -7.32
CA ARG A 46 -1.09 -10.32 -8.57
C ARG A 46 -0.52 -11.74 -8.51
N ILE A 47 0.48 -11.97 -7.67
CA ILE A 47 1.11 -13.29 -7.48
C ILE A 47 0.57 -14.04 -6.25
N THR A 48 -0.33 -13.41 -5.49
CA THR A 48 -0.94 -14.02 -4.31
C THR A 48 -1.88 -15.15 -4.76
N PRO A 49 -1.75 -16.37 -4.20
CA PRO A 49 -2.60 -17.49 -4.59
C PRO A 49 -4.09 -17.20 -4.40
N PRO A 50 -4.96 -17.68 -5.30
CA PRO A 50 -6.40 -17.53 -5.15
C PRO A 50 -6.87 -18.20 -3.84
N GLY A 51 -7.80 -17.56 -3.15
CA GLY A 51 -8.30 -18.01 -1.85
C GLY A 51 -7.53 -17.50 -0.63
N GLN A 52 -6.36 -16.86 -0.81
CA GLN A 52 -5.71 -16.14 0.28
C GLN A 52 -6.40 -14.77 0.51
N PRO A 53 -6.75 -14.41 1.75
CA PRO A 53 -7.36 -13.10 2.02
C PRO A 53 -6.43 -11.95 1.60
N THR A 54 -6.97 -11.03 0.80
CA THR A 54 -6.24 -9.83 0.35
C THR A 54 -5.71 -8.99 1.52
N LEU A 55 -6.47 -8.92 2.60
CA LEU A 55 -6.08 -8.20 3.81
C LEU A 55 -4.81 -8.77 4.45
N ASP A 56 -4.65 -10.10 4.49
CA ASP A 56 -3.46 -10.74 5.06
C ASP A 56 -2.21 -10.40 4.26
N ALA A 57 -2.33 -10.35 2.94
CA ALA A 57 -1.24 -9.95 2.04
C ALA A 57 -0.84 -8.48 2.24
N ILE A 58 -1.83 -7.58 2.41
CA ILE A 58 -1.61 -6.17 2.69
C ILE A 58 -0.93 -5.97 4.05
N GLU A 59 -1.41 -6.65 5.09
CA GLU A 59 -0.85 -6.57 6.44
C GLU A 59 0.58 -7.12 6.50
N ARG A 60 0.85 -8.22 5.78
CA ARG A 60 2.21 -8.75 5.62
C ARG A 60 3.12 -7.74 4.93
N PHE A 61 2.65 -7.11 3.86
CA PHE A 61 3.39 -6.06 3.17
C PHE A 61 3.71 -4.89 4.11
N ARG A 62 2.71 -4.39 4.85
CA ARG A 62 2.87 -3.26 5.79
C ARG A 62 3.91 -3.56 6.88
N ARG A 63 3.88 -4.77 7.45
CA ARG A 63 4.86 -5.19 8.47
C ARG A 63 6.30 -5.18 7.98
N ASN A 64 6.53 -5.42 6.69
CA ASN A 64 7.87 -5.50 6.10
C ASN A 64 8.41 -4.14 5.62
N LEU A 65 7.67 -3.04 5.79
CA LEU A 65 8.12 -1.71 5.36
C LEU A 65 9.26 -1.14 6.20
N GLY A 66 9.43 -1.60 7.44
CA GLY A 66 10.41 -1.06 8.40
C GLY A 66 11.77 -1.76 8.40
N SER A 67 12.11 -2.53 7.35
CA SER A 67 13.34 -3.35 7.31
C SER A 67 14.40 -2.88 6.32
N ASP A 68 14.20 -1.74 5.64
CA ASP A 68 15.17 -1.07 4.75
C ASP A 68 15.61 0.30 5.29
#